data_AF-A0A084XX13-F1
#
_entry.id   AF-A0A084XX13-F1
#
_cell.length_a   1.000
_cell.length_b   1.000
_cell.length_c   1.000
_cell.angle_alpha   90.00
_cell.angle_beta   90.00
_cell.angle_gamma   90.00
#
_symmetry.space_group_name_H-M   'P 1'
#
loop_
_entity.id
_entity.type
_entity.pdbx_description
1 polymer ?
#
loop_
_entity_poly.entity_id
_entity_poly.type
_entity_poly.pdbx_seq_one_letter_code
_entity_poly.pdbx_strand_id
1 'polypeptide(L)'
;MTLVGGLSGAIGYVSVGTARSLVHAGMPVKVVALEAIDPSDEAIRSRRYPIVRPLNLVYARESDSINSFLALARSEDGQKVVKSLGFLPVESR
;
A
#
# COMPACT_ATOMS: atom_id res chain seq x y z
N MET A 1 12.09 7.66 6.70
CA MET A 1 11.88 8.42 7.96
C MET A 1 11.11 9.68 7.60
N THR A 2 9.98 9.98 8.26
CA THR A 2 9.15 11.15 7.94
C THR A 2 9.47 12.30 8.89
N LEU A 3 9.37 13.55 8.40
CA LEU A 3 9.51 14.75 9.24
C LEU A 3 8.44 14.82 10.36
N VAL A 4 7.28 14.17 10.15
CA VAL A 4 6.12 14.20 11.06
C VAL A 4 6.46 13.71 12.47
N GLY A 5 7.21 12.62 12.61
CA GLY A 5 7.56 12.08 13.93
C GLY A 5 8.51 12.96 14.75
N GLY A 6 9.18 13.94 14.13
CA GLY A 6 10.11 14.84 14.81
C GLY A 6 9.56 16.25 15.04
N LEU A 7 8.38 16.57 14.49
CA LEU A 7 7.83 17.92 14.46
C LEU A 7 6.42 17.93 15.07
N SER A 8 6.32 18.41 16.31
CA SER A 8 5.03 18.52 17.00
C SER A 8 4.03 19.34 16.18
N GLY A 9 2.81 18.81 16.02
CA GLY A 9 1.75 19.43 15.23
C GLY A 9 1.86 19.27 13.71
N ALA A 10 2.92 18.63 13.19
CA ALA A 10 3.03 18.38 11.76
C ALA A 10 2.01 17.35 11.27
N ILE A 11 1.57 17.51 10.02
CA ILE A 11 0.71 16.57 9.31
C ILE A 11 1.35 16.21 7.97
N GLY A 12 1.18 14.98 7.53
CA GLY A 12 1.65 14.50 6.23
C GLY A 12 0.86 13.29 5.77
N TYR A 13 1.03 12.92 4.50
CA TYR A 13 0.41 11.74 3.91
C TYR A 13 1.47 10.77 3.43
N VAL A 14 1.24 9.48 3.66
CA VAL A 14 2.11 8.38 3.22
C VAL A 14 1.25 7.18 2.86
N SER A 15 1.83 6.18 2.21
CA SER A 15 1.18 4.88 2.01
C SER A 15 0.83 4.25 3.36
N VAL A 16 -0.33 3.58 3.46
CA VAL A 16 -0.80 2.94 4.70
C VAL A 16 0.22 1.94 5.27
N GLY A 17 0.87 1.14 4.41
CA GLY A 17 1.93 0.22 4.83
C GLY A 17 3.11 0.94 5.48
N THR A 18 3.51 2.09 4.94
CA THR A 18 4.55 2.95 5.54
C THR A 18 4.10 3.50 6.89
N ALA A 19 2.87 4.01 7.01
CA ALA A 19 2.35 4.50 8.28
C ALA A 19 2.35 3.41 9.36
N ARG A 20 1.86 2.21 9.02
CA ARG A 20 1.87 1.04 9.92
C ARG A 20 3.28 0.63 10.32
N SER A 21 4.22 0.60 9.38
CA SER A 21 5.63 0.29 9.66
C SER A 21 6.26 1.31 10.60
N LEU A 22 5.99 2.60 10.43
CA LEU A 22 6.48 3.65 11.34
C LEU A 22 5.90 3.50 12.75
N VAL A 23 4.59 3.27 12.87
CA VAL A 23 3.94 3.01 14.18
C VAL A 23 4.55 1.76 14.83
N HIS A 24 4.74 0.68 14.08
CA HIS A 24 5.35 -0.55 14.57
C HIS A 24 6.80 -0.34 15.04
N ALA A 25 7.55 0.52 14.34
CA ALA A 25 8.90 0.91 14.72
C ALA A 25 8.96 1.89 15.91
N GLY A 26 7.83 2.22 16.54
CA GLY A 26 7.77 3.10 17.71
C GLY A 26 7.94 4.59 17.38
N MET A 27 7.81 4.99 16.12
CA MET A 27 7.82 6.41 15.77
C MET A 27 6.59 7.10 16.37
N PRO A 28 6.72 8.32 16.93
CA PRO A 28 5.62 9.06 17.54
C PRO A 28 4.74 9.71 16.45
N VAL A 29 4.09 8.87 15.65
CA VAL A 29 3.14 9.26 14.60
C VAL A 29 1.77 8.67 14.91
N LYS A 30 0.72 9.43 14.60
CA LYS A 30 -0.67 8.98 14.75
C LYS A 30 -1.30 8.84 13.37
N VAL A 31 -1.89 7.69 13.09
CA VAL A 31 -2.72 7.50 11.90
C VAL A 31 -4.09 8.14 12.16
N VAL A 32 -4.55 8.96 11.23
CA VAL A 32 -5.81 9.71 11.35
C VAL A 32 -6.87 9.05 10.46
N ALA A 33 -8.03 8.77 11.05
CA ALA A 33 -9.21 8.31 10.31
C ALA A 33 -9.73 9.43 9.39
N LEU A 34 -10.23 9.05 8.22
CA LEU A 34 -10.89 9.97 7.30
C LEU A 34 -12.37 9.63 7.27
N GLU A 35 -13.23 10.62 7.47
CA GLU A 35 -14.69 10.43 7.51
C GLU A 35 -15.13 9.36 8.55
N ALA A 36 -14.45 9.32 9.69
CA ALA A 36 -14.62 8.29 10.73
C ALA A 36 -14.32 6.85 10.28
N ILE A 37 -13.60 6.67 9.16
CA ILE A 37 -13.17 5.38 8.64
C ILE A 37 -11.64 5.26 8.79
N ASP A 38 -11.21 4.22 9.51
CA ASP A 38 -9.79 3.86 9.59
C ASP A 38 -9.28 3.24 8.29
N PRO A 39 -8.00 3.42 7.92
CA PRO A 39 -7.39 2.79 6.75
C PRO A 39 -7.11 1.29 6.99
N SER A 40 -8.15 0.49 7.24
CA SER A 40 -8.06 -0.96 7.36
C SER A 40 -7.99 -1.63 5.98
N ASP A 41 -7.44 -2.84 5.92
CA ASP A 41 -7.37 -3.60 4.67
C ASP A 41 -8.76 -3.81 4.05
N GLU A 42 -9.76 -4.07 4.89
CA GLU A 42 -11.15 -4.24 4.48
C GLU A 42 -11.75 -2.95 3.91
N ALA A 43 -11.54 -1.81 4.59
CA ALA A 43 -12.05 -0.51 4.15
C ALA A 43 -11.41 -0.08 2.82
N ILE A 44 -10.12 -0.38 2.63
CA ILE A 44 -9.40 -0.09 1.38
C ILE A 44 -9.88 -1.00 0.25
N ARG A 45 -10.02 -2.32 0.48
CA ARG A 45 -10.52 -3.27 -0.54
C ARG A 45 -11.94 -2.93 -0.98
N SER A 46 -12.82 -2.62 -0.03
CA SER A 46 -14.21 -2.23 -0.30
C SER A 46 -14.38 -0.80 -0.84
N ARG A 47 -13.28 -0.04 -1.00
CA ARG A 47 -13.27 1.38 -1.38
C ARG A 47 -14.10 2.29 -0.47
N ARG A 48 -14.34 1.86 0.78
CA ARG A 48 -14.96 2.70 1.81
C ARG A 48 -13.97 3.72 2.37
N TYR A 49 -12.68 3.40 2.41
CA TYR A 49 -11.68 4.40 2.76
C TYR A 49 -11.54 5.43 1.63
N PRO A 50 -11.60 6.75 1.89
CA PRO A 50 -11.72 7.76 0.82
C PRO A 50 -10.51 7.86 -0.12
N ILE A 51 -9.31 7.52 0.36
CA ILE A 51 -8.06 7.67 -0.42
C ILE A 51 -7.49 6.29 -0.77
N VAL A 52 -7.83 5.82 -1.97
CA VAL A 52 -7.33 4.54 -2.51
C VAL A 52 -6.85 4.76 -3.94
N ARG A 53 -5.69 4.19 -4.29
CA ARG A 53 -5.15 4.22 -5.65
C ARG A 53 -4.63 2.86 -6.09
N PRO A 54 -4.87 2.44 -7.35
CA PRO A 54 -4.22 1.27 -7.91
C PRO A 54 -2.73 1.55 -8.19
N LEU A 55 -1.91 0.51 -8.11
CA LEU A 55 -0.54 0.51 -8.59
C LEU A 55 -0.47 -0.34 -9.85
N ASN A 56 -0.52 0.31 -11.01
CA ASN A 56 -0.58 -0.37 -12.30
C ASN A 56 0.83 -0.64 -12.84
N LEU A 57 1.02 -1.81 -13.43
CA LEU A 57 2.16 -2.10 -14.30
C LEU A 57 1.81 -1.64 -15.72
N VAL A 58 2.73 -0.91 -16.36
CA VAL A 58 2.55 -0.39 -17.72
C VAL A 58 3.73 -0.82 -18.59
N TYR A 59 3.43 -1.22 -19.83
CA TYR A 59 4.43 -1.65 -20.81
C TYR A 59 4.01 -1.16 -22.20
N ALA A 60 4.99 -0.86 -23.06
CA ALA A 60 4.73 -0.27 -24.37
C ALA A 60 4.35 -1.31 -25.44
N ARG A 61 4.98 -2.49 -25.40
CA ARG A 61 4.72 -3.62 -26.31
C ARG A 61 4.83 -4.92 -25.54
N GLU A 62 4.02 -5.90 -25.92
CA GLU A 62 4.11 -7.25 -25.39
C GLU A 62 5.37 -7.95 -25.87
N SER A 63 5.90 -8.81 -25.02
CA SER A 63 6.99 -9.73 -25.32
C SER A 63 6.98 -10.87 -24.30
N ASP A 64 7.64 -11.99 -24.62
CA ASP A 64 7.66 -13.17 -23.75
C ASP A 64 8.23 -12.86 -22.37
N SER A 65 9.22 -11.98 -22.28
CA SER A 65 9.81 -11.55 -21.01
C SER A 65 8.85 -10.69 -20.18
N ILE A 66 8.11 -9.77 -20.83
CA ILE A 66 7.07 -8.99 -20.17
C ILE A 66 5.95 -9.90 -19.66
N ASN A 67 5.46 -10.81 -20.49
CA ASN A 67 4.40 -11.75 -20.12
C ASN A 67 4.84 -12.66 -18.95
N SER A 68 6.09 -13.13 -18.97
CA SER A 68 6.68 -13.92 -17.89
C SER A 68 6.75 -13.13 -16.58
N PHE A 69 7.15 -11.85 -16.63
CA PHE A 69 7.16 -10.98 -15.45
C PHE A 69 5.75 -10.71 -14.91
N LEU A 70 4.78 -10.44 -15.80
CA LEU A 70 3.39 -10.24 -15.40
C LEU A 70 2.79 -11.49 -14.75
N ALA A 71 3.11 -12.68 -15.28
CA ALA A 71 2.72 -13.95 -14.69
C ALA A 71 3.35 -14.16 -13.30
N LEU A 72 4.65 -13.88 -13.15
CA LEU A 72 5.34 -13.93 -11.86
C LEU A 72 4.74 -12.93 -10.86
N ALA A 73 4.49 -11.69 -11.28
CA ALA A 73 3.92 -10.66 -10.41
C ALA A 73 2.52 -11.04 -9.91
N ARG A 74 1.74 -11.77 -10.71
CA ARG A 74 0.40 -12.26 -10.37
C ARG A 74 0.39 -13.63 -9.68
N SER A 75 1.52 -14.33 -9.61
CA SER A 75 1.62 -15.63 -8.94
C SER A 75 1.41 -15.50 -7.44
N GLU A 76 1.13 -16.62 -6.76
CA GLU A 76 0.99 -16.64 -5.30
C GLU A 76 2.23 -16.06 -4.60
N ASP A 77 3.43 -16.41 -5.08
CA ASP A 77 4.69 -15.91 -4.53
C ASP A 77 4.90 -14.43 -4.82
N GLY A 78 4.53 -13.95 -6.02
CA GLY A 78 4.50 -12.52 -6.33
C GLY A 78 3.57 -11.75 -5.38
N GLN A 79 2.38 -12.28 -5.11
CA GLN A 79 1.42 -11.68 -4.18
C GLN A 79 1.90 -11.73 -2.72
N LYS A 80 2.64 -12.76 -2.30
CA LYS A 80 3.32 -12.80 -0.99
C LYS A 80 4.33 -11.66 -0.85
N VAL A 81 5.10 -11.37 -1.89
CA VAL A 81 6.04 -10.23 -1.91
C VAL A 81 5.30 -8.89 -1.82
N VAL A 82 4.20 -8.71 -2.58
CA VAL A 82 3.37 -7.50 -2.48
C VAL A 82 2.88 -7.27 -1.05
N LYS A 83 2.40 -8.34 -0.40
CA LYS A 83 1.93 -8.29 0.99
C LYS A 83 3.06 -7.97 1.98
N SER A 84 4.24 -8.58 1.82
CA SER A 84 5.38 -8.35 2.73
C SER A 84 5.89 -6.92 2.68
N LEU A 85 5.71 -6.23 1.54
CA LEU A 85 6.01 -4.82 1.36
C LEU A 85 4.93 -3.87 1.91
N GLY A 86 3.87 -4.40 2.53
CA GLY A 86 2.79 -3.61 3.15
C GLY A 86 1.73 -3.10 2.18
N PHE A 87 1.62 -3.71 0.99
CA PHE A 87 0.55 -3.45 0.03
C PHE A 87 -0.54 -4.52 0.09
N LEU A 88 -1.70 -4.20 -0.47
CA LEU A 88 -2.78 -5.17 -0.64
C LEU A 88 -2.56 -5.99 -1.91
N PRO A 89 -2.55 -7.33 -1.82
CA PRO A 89 -2.57 -8.20 -2.99
C PRO A 89 -3.78 -7.94 -3.89
N VAL A 90 -3.61 -8.16 -5.18
CA VAL A 90 -4.73 -8.22 -6.13
C VAL A 90 -5.36 -9.61 -6.08
N GLU A 91 -6.69 -9.66 -6.14
CA GLU A 91 -7.38 -10.94 -6.26
C GLU A 91 -7.16 -11.50 -7.67
N SER A 92 -6.86 -12.80 -7.75
CA SER A 92 -6.89 -13.56 -9.00
C SER A 92 -8.34 -13.55 -9.49
N ARG A 93 -8.62 -12.85 -10.59
CA ARG A 93 -9.85 -13.06 -11.35
C ARG A 93 -9.70 -14.25 -12.28
#